data_AF-T1BZC2-F1
#
_entry.id   AF-T1BZC2-F1
#
_cell.length_a   1.000
_cell.length_b   1.000
_cell.length_c   1.000
_cell.angle_alpha   90.00
_cell.angle_beta   90.00
_cell.angle_gamma   90.00
#
_symmetry.space_group_name_H-M   'P 1'
#
loop_
_entity.id
_entity.type
_entity.pdbx_description
1 polymer ?
#
loop_
_entity_poly.entity_id
_entity_poly.type
_entity_poly.pdbx_seq_one_letter_code
_entity_poly.pdbx_strand_id
1 'polypeptide(L)' 'MAKEFMNENQPVISIDTKKKELIGNFKNNRKEWKASGEYDEVNVYDFMQLAVEKAVPYGIYDMKLNEGYVNVGIGTVI' A
#
# COMPACT_ATOMS: atom_id res chain seq x y z
N MET A 1 20.09 -16.39 14.17
CA MET A 1 19.84 -16.46 12.71
C MET A 1 20.01 -15.11 11.99
N ALA A 2 19.03 -14.19 11.95
CA ALA A 2 19.18 -12.93 11.18
C ALA A 2 20.41 -12.09 11.59
N LYS A 3 20.69 -12.01 12.90
CA LYS A 3 21.85 -11.30 13.46
C LYS A 3 23.19 -11.95 13.11
N GLU A 4 23.23 -13.27 12.96
CA GLU A 4 24.46 -13.99 12.56
C GLU A 4 24.83 -13.64 11.11
N PHE A 5 23.86 -13.68 10.20
CA PHE A 5 24.08 -13.32 8.79
C PHE A 5 24.51 -11.85 8.62
N MET A 6 23.96 -10.92 9.40
CA MET A 6 24.43 -9.54 9.41
C MET A 6 25.89 -9.42 9.86
N ASN A 7 26.30 -10.17 10.88
CA ASN A 7 27.67 -10.20 11.38
C ASN A 7 28.64 -10.81 10.35
N GLU A 8 28.17 -11.74 9.52
CA GLU A 8 28.91 -12.34 8.41
C GLU A 8 28.90 -11.47 7.13
N ASN A 9 28.43 -10.22 7.20
CA ASN A 9 28.26 -9.31 6.06
C ASN A 9 27.36 -9.84 4.93
N GLN A 10 26.47 -10.79 5.23
CA GLN A 10 25.48 -11.27 4.28
C GLN A 10 24.27 -10.32 4.22
N PRO A 11 23.61 -10.20 3.06
CA PRO A 11 22.41 -9.39 2.93
C PRO A 11 21.27 -10.00 3.74
N VAL A 12 20.57 -9.18 4.51
CA VAL A 12 19.39 -9.61 5.28
C VAL A 12 18.24 -8.63 5.03
N ILE A 13 17.30 -9.05 4.21
CA ILE A 13 16.12 -8.26 3.82
C ILE A 13 14.84 -8.93 4.30
N SER A 14 13.87 -8.13 4.71
CA SER A 14 12.50 -8.55 4.98
C SER A 14 11.61 -8.13 3.82
N ILE A 15 10.74 -9.04 3.38
CA ILE A 15 9.80 -8.79 2.28
C ILE A 15 8.40 -9.03 2.83
N ASP A 16 7.53 -8.03 2.72
CA ASP A 16 6.13 -8.10 3.15
C ASP A 16 5.21 -7.67 2.00
N THR A 17 4.10 -8.39 1.83
CA THR A 17 3.02 -7.96 0.95
C THR A 17 1.91 -7.35 1.78
N LYS A 18 1.50 -6.12 1.44
CA LYS A 18 0.30 -5.55 2.05
C LYS A 18 -0.95 -5.96 1.27
N LYS A 19 -2.11 -5.78 1.91
CA LYS A 19 -3.42 -6.01 1.30
C LYS A 19 -3.49 -5.23 -0.02
N LYS A 20 -4.02 -5.88 -1.06
CA LYS A 20 -4.29 -5.19 -2.32
C LYS A 20 -5.44 -4.21 -2.11
N GLU A 21 -5.25 -2.97 -2.51
CA GLU A 21 -6.19 -1.89 -2.30
C GLU A 21 -6.96 -1.59 -3.61
N LEU A 22 -8.26 -1.34 -3.51
CA LEU A 22 -9.06 -0.93 -4.66
C LEU A 22 -8.88 0.58 -4.88
N ILE A 23 -8.53 0.96 -6.10
CA ILE A 23 -8.39 2.35 -6.50
C ILE A 23 -9.70 2.78 -7.17
N GLY A 24 -10.32 3.83 -6.65
CA GLY A 24 -11.60 4.34 -7.15
C GLY A 24 -12.22 5.35 -6.20
N ASN A 25 -13.44 5.78 -6.51
CA ASN A 25 -14.18 6.75 -5.70
C ASN A 25 -14.84 6.08 -4.49
N PHE A 26 -14.02 5.63 -3.54
CA PHE A 26 -14.46 4.95 -2.32
C PHE A 26 -14.31 5.85 -1.09
N LYS A 27 -15.13 5.61 -0.07
CA LYS A 27 -15.08 6.35 1.18
C LYS A 27 -13.73 6.14 1.89
N ASN A 28 -12.99 7.22 2.08
CA ASN A 28 -11.81 7.24 2.96
C ASN A 28 -12.21 7.78 4.35
N ASN A 29 -11.71 7.18 5.43
CA ASN A 29 -11.98 7.64 6.80
C ASN A 29 -11.14 8.87 7.21
N ARG A 30 -10.20 9.31 6.37
CA ARG A 30 -9.49 10.58 6.56
C ARG A 30 -10.39 11.76 6.23
N LYS A 31 -9.94 12.95 6.62
CA LYS A 31 -10.65 14.21 6.36
C LYS A 31 -9.80 15.07 5.45
N GLU A 32 -10.46 15.65 4.46
CA GLU A 32 -9.91 16.69 3.61
C GLU A 32 -10.70 17.97 3.85
N TRP A 33 -10.03 19.12 3.79
CA TRP A 33 -10.69 20.40 3.95
C TRP A 33 -11.40 20.78 2.65
N LYS A 34 -12.69 21.13 2.74
CA LYS A 34 -13.50 21.59 1.61
C LYS A 34 -14.36 22.80 2.02
N ALA A 35 -14.74 23.59 1.03
CA ALA A 35 -15.67 24.69 1.23
C ALA A 35 -17.02 24.15 1.74
N SER A 36 -17.71 24.94 2.57
CA SER A 36 -19.00 24.55 3.12
C SER A 36 -20.02 24.34 2.00
N GLY A 37 -20.65 23.17 1.98
CA GLY A 37 -21.62 22.79 0.93
C GLY A 37 -21.01 22.01 -0.25
N GLU A 38 -19.68 21.92 -0.34
CA GLU A 38 -19.00 21.06 -1.32
C GLU A 38 -18.67 19.71 -0.69
N TYR A 39 -19.36 18.67 -1.15
CA TYR A 39 -19.14 17.29 -0.74
C TYR A 39 -18.98 16.41 -1.98
N ASP A 40 -18.05 15.46 -1.92
CA ASP A 40 -17.97 14.43 -2.95
C ASP A 40 -18.94 13.30 -2.61
N GLU A 41 -19.75 12.91 -3.59
CA GLU A 41 -20.46 11.63 -3.53
C GLU A 41 -19.43 10.51 -3.70
N VAL A 42 -19.40 9.56 -2.76
CA VAL A 42 -18.45 8.45 -2.74
C VAL A 42 -19.16 7.12 -2.52
N ASN A 43 -18.56 6.02 -3.00
CA ASN A 43 -19.05 4.69 -2.74
C ASN A 43 -18.73 4.28 -1.29
N VAL A 44 -19.77 4.00 -0.50
CA VAL A 44 -19.61 3.59 0.91
C VAL A 44 -19.09 2.15 1.04
N TYR A 45 -19.36 1.31 0.03
CA TYR A 45 -18.91 -0.08 -0.01
C TYR A 45 -17.86 -0.28 -1.11
N ASP A 46 -16.78 -0.99 -0.76
CA ASP A 46 -15.63 -1.25 -1.62
C ASP A 46 -15.89 -2.47 -2.54
N PHE A 47 -16.91 -2.38 -3.39
CA PHE A 47 -17.17 -3.42 -4.38
C PHE A 47 -16.15 -3.36 -5.52
N MET A 48 -15.57 -4.51 -5.86
CA MET A 48 -14.52 -4.63 -6.88
C MET A 48 -14.98 -4.08 -8.25
N GLN A 49 -16.24 -4.25 -8.61
CA GLN A 49 -16.83 -3.77 -9.87
C GLN A 49 -16.81 -2.24 -10.03
N LEU A 50 -16.72 -1.49 -8.92
CA LEU A 50 -16.69 -0.03 -8.90
C LEU A 50 -15.27 0.52 -8.89
N ALA A 51 -14.26 -0.35 -8.80
CA ALA A 51 -12.86 0.04 -8.78
C ALA A 51 -12.38 0.32 -10.21
N VAL A 52 -11.61 1.38 -10.36
CA VAL A 52 -10.92 1.72 -11.61
C VAL A 52 -9.73 0.77 -11.80
N GLU A 53 -8.96 0.55 -10.73
CA GLU A 53 -7.78 -0.31 -10.72
C GLU A 53 -7.56 -0.93 -9.34
N LYS A 54 -6.51 -1.74 -9.22
CA LYS A 54 -6.06 -2.32 -7.96
C LYS A 54 -4.59 -2.04 -7.73
N ALA A 55 -4.27 -1.44 -6.59
CA ALA A 55 -2.91 -1.26 -6.14
C ALA A 55 -2.43 -2.52 -5.39
N VAL A 56 -1.20 -2.95 -5.70
CA VAL A 56 -0.56 -4.12 -5.10
C VAL A 56 0.78 -3.68 -4.49
N PRO A 57 0.77 -3.27 -3.21
CA PRO A 57 1.98 -2.86 -2.50
C PRO A 57 2.87 -4.05 -2.07
N TYR A 58 4.16 -3.89 -2.32
CA TYR A 58 5.25 -4.75 -1.87
C TYR A 58 6.27 -3.92 -1.09
N GLY A 59 6.51 -4.30 0.17
CA GLY A 59 7.51 -3.68 1.02
C GLY A 59 8.78 -4.53 1.04
N ILE A 60 9.93 -3.87 0.89
CA ILE A 60 11.26 -4.45 1.10
C ILE A 60 11.92 -3.64 2.20
N TYR A 61 12.44 -4.30 3.22
CA TYR A 61 13.13 -3.65 4.33
C TYR A 61 14.53 -4.24 4.49
N ASP A 62 15.55 -3.42 4.27
CA ASP A 62 16.94 -3.75 4.57
C ASP A 62 17.18 -3.51 6.06
N MET A 63 17.33 -4.59 6.81
CA MET A 63 17.50 -4.52 8.26
C MET A 63 18.90 -4.03 8.68
N LYS A 64 19.91 -4.16 7.81
CA LYS A 64 21.29 -3.74 8.11
C LYS A 64 21.45 -2.24 7.91
N LEU A 65 20.89 -1.70 6.83
CA LEU A 65 20.90 -0.27 6.52
C LEU A 65 19.79 0.50 7.23
N ASN A 66 18.79 -0.20 7.78
CA ASN A 66 17.59 0.41 8.37
C ASN A 66 16.85 1.28 7.33
N GLU A 67 16.75 0.77 6.09
CA GLU A 67 16.12 1.43 4.96
C GLU A 67 14.95 0.60 4.43
N GLY A 68 13.87 1.27 4.05
CA GLY A 68 12.66 0.65 3.50
C GLY A 68 12.36 1.14 2.09
N TYR A 69 11.97 0.21 1.23
CA TYR A 69 11.51 0.46 -0.13
C TYR A 69 10.08 -0.06 -0.26
N VAL A 70 9.23 0.69 -0.95
CA VAL A 70 7.88 0.26 -1.30
C VAL A 70 7.76 0.29 -2.82
N ASN A 71 7.48 -0.87 -3.40
CA ASN A 71 7.06 -0.98 -4.78
C ASN A 71 5.54 -1.11 -4.83
N VAL A 72 4.89 -0.27 -5.64
CA VAL A 72 3.44 -0.33 -5.83
C VAL A 72 3.17 -0.77 -7.26
N GLY A 73 2.76 -2.03 -7.42
CA GLY A 73 2.27 -2.54 -8.69
C GLY A 73 0.82 -2.10 -8.93
N ILE A 74 0.45 -1.96 -10.20
CA ILE A 74 -0.93 -1.73 -10.64
C ILE A 74 -1.45 -2.98 -11.36
N GLY A 75 -2.71 -3.32 -11.12
CA GLY A 75 -3.38 -4.43 -11.79
C GLY A 75 -4.80 -4.06 -12.21
N THR A 76 -5.20 -4.55 -13.38
CA THR A 76 -6.55 -4.37 -13.91
C THR A 76 -7.57 -5.14 -13.06
N VAL A 77 -8.75 -4.56 -12.89
CA VAL A 77 -9.90 -5.21 -12.28
C VAL A 77 -10.74 -5.82 -13.40
N ILE A 78 -11.02 -7.12 -13.32
CA ILE A 78 -11.86 -7.89 -14.26
C ILE A 78 -13.26 -8.09 -13.70
#